data_AF-A0A1E3G564-F1
#
_entry.id   AF-A0A1E3G564-F1
#
_cell.length_a   1.000
_cell.length_b   1.000
_cell.length_c   1.000
_cell.angle_alpha   90.00
_cell.angle_beta   90.00
_cell.angle_gamma   90.00
#
_symmetry.space_group_name_H-M   'P 1'
#
loop_
_entity.id
_entity.type
_entity.pdbx_description
1 polymer ?
#
loop_
_entity_poly.entity_id
_entity_poly.type
_entity_poly.pdbx_seq_one_letter_code
_entity_poly.pdbx_strand_id
1 'polypeptide(L)'
;MMDVKGIEIPEICAKCGGKCCKHYPGGATPEDFGAPDEGIMYNKIVEALKSGRWTIDWEGTGDDKIYFIRPAIKGNEGSTFDHAYEGECTFLTSTGCELNFEQRPEACRMLIPRMNERCDNQGYTRKHVASRWERYQELILNCAVDVEEFEWFG
;
A
#
# COMPACT_ATOMS: atom_id res chain seq x y z
N MET A 1 18.86 9.45 -12.25
CA MET A 1 19.05 8.06 -11.81
C MET A 1 17.99 7.25 -12.51
N MET A 2 18.33 6.09 -13.06
CA MET A 2 17.44 5.29 -13.90
C MET A 2 16.13 4.99 -13.18
N ASP A 3 15.00 5.26 -13.86
CA ASP A 3 13.65 4.91 -13.44
C ASP A 3 13.55 3.38 -13.26
N VAL A 4 13.82 2.88 -12.05
CA VAL A 4 13.56 1.48 -11.74
C VAL A 4 12.06 1.35 -11.52
N LYS A 5 11.33 1.03 -12.59
CA LYS A 5 9.86 0.82 -12.56
C LYS A 5 9.44 -0.42 -11.74
N GLY A 6 10.40 -1.20 -11.24
CA GLY A 6 10.19 -2.44 -10.49
C GLY A 6 10.54 -3.68 -11.31
N ILE A 7 10.22 -4.85 -10.76
CA ILE A 7 10.48 -6.17 -11.34
C ILE A 7 9.13 -6.84 -11.64
N GLU A 8 8.79 -7.01 -12.92
CA GLU A 8 7.65 -7.82 -13.34
C GLU A 8 8.12 -9.03 -14.15
N ILE A 9 7.79 -10.23 -13.66
CA ILE A 9 7.98 -11.48 -14.41
C ILE A 9 6.60 -12.14 -14.54
N PRO A 10 5.78 -11.77 -15.55
CA PRO A 10 4.38 -12.15 -15.65
C PRO A 10 4.13 -13.66 -15.55
N GLU A 11 5.01 -14.46 -16.15
CA GLU A 11 4.92 -15.93 -16.13
C GLU A 11 5.04 -16.51 -14.71
N ILE A 12 5.87 -15.91 -13.85
CA ILE A 12 6.03 -16.32 -12.45
C ILE A 12 4.86 -15.78 -11.63
N CYS A 13 4.48 -14.52 -11.84
CA CYS A 13 3.38 -13.88 -11.13
C CYS A 13 2.03 -14.60 -11.36
N ALA A 14 1.74 -15.01 -12.61
CA ALA A 14 0.54 -15.76 -12.94
C ALA A 14 0.51 -17.15 -12.26
N LYS A 15 1.64 -17.86 -12.23
CA LYS A 15 1.76 -19.17 -11.56
C LYS A 15 1.78 -19.07 -10.03
N CYS A 16 2.24 -17.93 -9.48
CA CYS A 16 2.32 -17.68 -8.05
C CYS A 16 0.93 -17.68 -7.38
N GLY A 17 -0.14 -17.31 -8.11
CA GLY A 17 -1.49 -17.27 -7.56
C GLY A 17 -1.65 -16.30 -6.38
N GLY A 18 -0.79 -15.28 -6.32
CA GLY A 18 -0.83 -14.23 -5.31
C GLY A 18 -0.32 -14.62 -3.92
N LYS A 19 0.62 -15.58 -3.77
CA LYS A 19 1.15 -15.98 -2.45
C LYS A 19 1.56 -14.81 -1.54
N CYS A 20 2.17 -13.76 -2.08
CA CYS A 20 2.47 -12.54 -1.33
C CYS A 20 1.19 -11.78 -0.94
N CYS A 21 0.30 -11.54 -1.91
CA CYS A 21 -0.98 -10.86 -1.71
C CYS A 21 -1.92 -11.58 -0.75
N LYS A 22 -1.80 -12.91 -0.57
CA LYS A 22 -2.57 -13.71 0.39
C LYS A 22 -2.12 -13.56 1.84
N HIS A 23 -0.91 -13.05 2.05
CA HIS A 23 -0.34 -12.92 3.38
C HIS A 23 -0.48 -11.51 3.93
N TYR A 24 -0.08 -10.50 3.17
CA TYR A 24 -0.17 -9.10 3.59
C TYR A 24 -0.02 -8.18 2.38
N PRO A 25 -0.85 -7.13 2.22
CA PRO A 25 -0.70 -6.15 1.15
C PRO A 25 0.60 -5.36 1.29
N GLY A 26 1.38 -5.23 0.20
CA GLY A 26 2.58 -4.40 0.22
C GLY A 26 2.23 -2.92 0.43
N GLY A 27 3.01 -2.23 1.27
CA GLY A 27 2.82 -0.81 1.54
C GLY A 27 3.24 0.06 0.36
N ALA A 28 2.53 1.17 0.17
CA ALA A 28 2.86 2.20 -0.81
C ALA A 28 3.85 3.20 -0.23
N THR A 29 4.69 3.77 -1.07
CA THR A 29 5.60 4.87 -0.71
C THR A 29 5.00 6.21 -1.10
N PRO A 30 5.53 7.34 -0.61
CA PRO A 30 5.05 8.66 -1.01
C PRO A 30 5.06 8.87 -2.54
N GLU A 31 6.04 8.29 -3.24
CA GLU A 31 6.15 8.38 -4.69
C GLU A 31 4.96 7.73 -5.44
N ASP A 32 4.33 6.70 -4.87
CA ASP A 32 3.09 6.12 -5.42
C ASP A 32 1.94 7.14 -5.45
N PHE A 33 2.00 8.14 -4.57
CA PHE A 33 1.04 9.24 -4.48
C PHE A 33 1.56 10.54 -5.11
N GLY A 34 2.68 10.53 -5.83
CA GLY A 34 3.18 11.70 -6.55
C GLY A 34 4.05 12.65 -5.73
N ALA A 35 4.70 12.16 -4.68
CA ALA A 35 5.76 12.89 -4.00
C ALA A 35 6.82 13.42 -5.00
N PRO A 36 7.43 14.59 -4.71
CA PRO A 36 7.30 15.37 -3.48
C PRO A 36 6.19 16.43 -3.48
N ASP A 37 5.28 16.44 -4.46
CA ASP A 37 4.20 17.45 -4.52
C ASP A 37 3.05 17.08 -3.57
N GLU A 38 2.99 17.75 -2.41
CA GLU A 38 1.98 17.45 -1.38
C GLU A 38 0.55 17.72 -1.84
N GLY A 39 0.31 18.62 -2.80
CA GLY A 39 -1.02 18.87 -3.34
C GLY A 39 -1.50 17.71 -4.23
N ILE A 40 -0.61 17.14 -5.04
CA ILE A 40 -0.89 15.93 -5.81
C ILE A 40 -1.07 14.74 -4.86
N MET A 41 -0.20 14.60 -3.87
CA MET A 41 -0.28 13.54 -2.87
C MET A 41 -1.59 13.58 -2.11
N TYR A 42 -1.98 14.73 -1.57
CA TYR A 42 -3.23 14.91 -0.84
C TYR A 42 -4.43 14.39 -1.64
N ASN A 43 -4.58 14.88 -2.88
CA ASN A 43 -5.70 14.50 -3.73
C ASN A 43 -5.75 12.98 -4.00
N LYS A 44 -4.59 12.38 -4.31
CA LYS A 44 -4.52 10.94 -4.59
C LYS A 44 -4.74 10.09 -3.34
N ILE A 45 -4.25 10.52 -2.18
CA ILE A 45 -4.45 9.82 -0.91
C ILE A 45 -5.93 9.84 -0.53
N VAL A 46 -6.57 11.02 -0.58
CA VAL A 46 -8.02 11.14 -0.30
C VAL A 46 -8.84 10.29 -1.26
N GLU A 47 -8.54 10.32 -2.57
CA GLU A 47 -9.21 9.46 -3.55
C GLU A 47 -9.04 7.97 -3.24
N ALA A 48 -7.81 7.55 -2.90
CA ALA A 48 -7.51 6.18 -2.57
C ALA A 48 -8.26 5.71 -1.30
N LEU A 49 -8.26 6.51 -0.23
CA LEU A 49 -8.95 6.18 1.01
C LEU A 49 -10.47 6.15 0.81
N LYS A 50 -11.06 7.13 0.11
CA LYS A 50 -12.50 7.16 -0.23
C LYS A 50 -12.95 5.97 -1.08
N SER A 51 -12.05 5.33 -1.82
CA SER A 51 -12.38 4.10 -2.55
C SER A 51 -12.71 2.91 -1.63
N GLY A 52 -12.35 3.00 -0.34
CA GLY A 52 -12.44 1.92 0.64
C GLY A 52 -11.44 0.78 0.41
N ARG A 53 -10.64 0.81 -0.66
CA ARG A 53 -9.67 -0.24 -1.02
C ARG A 53 -8.24 0.05 -0.56
N TRP A 54 -8.04 1.17 0.13
CA TRP A 54 -6.78 1.59 0.74
C TRP A 54 -7.03 1.99 2.18
N THR A 55 -6.01 1.86 3.02
CA THR A 55 -6.09 2.13 4.45
C THR A 55 -4.75 2.63 4.97
N ILE A 56 -4.78 3.29 6.13
CA ILE A 56 -3.62 3.75 6.87
C ILE A 56 -3.26 2.70 7.93
N ASP A 57 -2.03 2.23 7.88
CA ASP A 57 -1.42 1.35 8.88
C ASP A 57 -0.30 2.14 9.60
N TRP A 58 0.31 1.55 10.63
CA TRP A 58 1.41 2.17 11.36
C TRP A 58 2.49 1.17 11.73
N GLU A 59 3.71 1.68 11.88
CA GLU A 59 4.84 0.97 12.50
C GLU A 59 5.19 1.68 13.80
N GLY A 60 5.53 0.92 14.85
CA GLY A 60 5.86 1.47 16.17
C GLY A 60 4.68 1.47 17.15
N THR A 61 4.92 2.00 18.36
CA THR A 61 3.95 2.03 19.46
C THR A 61 3.98 3.40 20.16
N GLY A 62 2.87 3.77 20.80
CA GLY A 62 2.78 5.05 21.52
C GLY A 62 3.01 6.25 20.61
N ASP A 63 3.90 7.15 21.04
CA ASP A 63 4.24 8.41 20.35
C ASP A 63 5.21 8.21 19.18
N ASP A 64 5.86 7.05 19.07
CA ASP A 64 6.82 6.71 18.00
C ASP A 64 6.14 6.10 16.76
N LYS A 65 4.81 6.19 16.66
CA LYS A 65 4.08 5.64 15.52
C LYS A 65 4.38 6.44 14.25
N ILE A 66 4.70 5.70 13.19
CA ILE A 66 4.85 6.24 11.84
C ILE A 66 3.77 5.61 10.96
N TYR A 67 2.83 6.44 10.51
CA TYR A 67 1.74 6.06 9.62
C TYR A 67 2.21 5.91 8.18
N PHE A 68 1.67 4.93 7.49
CA PHE A 68 1.90 4.69 6.07
C PHE A 68 0.64 4.11 5.42
N ILE A 69 0.58 4.14 4.09
CA ILE A 69 -0.60 3.71 3.34
C ILE A 69 -0.35 2.33 2.73
N ARG A 70 -1.37 1.47 2.74
CA ARG A 70 -1.37 0.18 2.04
C ARG A 70 -2.77 -0.14 1.49
N PRO A 71 -2.89 -1.08 0.55
CA PRO A 71 -4.19 -1.64 0.21
C PRO A 71 -4.89 -2.26 1.43
N ALA A 72 -6.21 -2.21 1.42
CA ALA A 72 -7.03 -2.88 2.41
C ALA A 72 -6.91 -4.41 2.31
N ILE A 73 -7.14 -5.08 3.43
CA ILE A 73 -7.33 -6.52 3.48
C ILE A 73 -8.81 -6.81 3.18
N LYS A 74 -9.09 -7.92 2.50
CA LYS A 74 -10.45 -8.38 2.24
C LYS A 74 -11.22 -8.59 3.53
N GLY A 75 -12.40 -7.99 3.62
CA GLY A 75 -13.24 -7.94 4.81
C GLY A 75 -13.04 -6.68 5.66
N ASN A 76 -11.96 -5.93 5.43
CA ASN A 76 -11.65 -4.67 6.12
C ASN A 76 -11.77 -3.45 5.19
N GLU A 77 -12.30 -3.61 3.98
CA GLU A 77 -12.55 -2.48 3.08
C GLU A 77 -13.45 -1.41 3.73
N GLY A 78 -13.17 -0.14 3.45
CA GLY A 78 -13.88 1.01 4.02
C GLY A 78 -13.28 1.52 5.35
N SER A 79 -12.38 0.76 6.00
CA SER A 79 -11.72 1.26 7.21
C SER A 79 -10.55 2.18 6.86
N THR A 80 -10.62 3.46 7.27
CA THR A 80 -9.53 4.43 7.06
C THR A 80 -8.24 4.02 7.78
N PHE A 81 -8.34 3.38 8.95
CA PHE A 81 -7.22 2.85 9.71
C PHE A 81 -7.35 1.34 9.95
N ASP A 82 -6.28 0.59 9.66
CA ASP A 82 -6.23 -0.85 9.90
C ASP A 82 -4.79 -1.33 10.17
N HIS A 83 -4.60 -2.02 11.30
CA HIS A 83 -3.33 -2.58 11.75
C HIS A 83 -3.36 -4.10 11.87
N ALA A 84 -4.15 -4.74 11.01
CA ALA A 84 -4.00 -6.16 10.75
C ALA A 84 -2.55 -6.49 10.34
N TYR A 85 -2.03 -7.59 10.89
CA TYR A 85 -0.67 -8.06 10.59
C TYR A 85 -0.64 -9.11 9.47
N GLU A 86 -1.80 -9.64 9.08
CA GLU A 86 -1.96 -10.58 7.99
C GLU A 86 -3.35 -10.46 7.35
N GLY A 87 -3.46 -10.86 6.09
CA GLY A 87 -4.72 -10.90 5.35
C GLY A 87 -4.52 -10.88 3.84
N GLU A 88 -5.56 -11.32 3.12
CA GLU A 88 -5.57 -11.30 1.66
C GLU A 88 -5.86 -9.87 1.15
N CYS A 89 -5.04 -9.37 0.23
CA CYS A 89 -5.19 -8.05 -0.38
C CYS A 89 -6.50 -7.93 -1.17
N THR A 90 -7.21 -6.80 -1.00
CA THR A 90 -8.46 -6.49 -1.71
C THR A 90 -8.33 -6.57 -3.24
N PHE A 91 -7.17 -6.19 -3.79
CA PHE A 91 -6.91 -6.23 -5.24
C PHE A 91 -6.55 -7.62 -5.78
N LEU A 92 -6.47 -8.67 -4.95
CA LEU A 92 -6.20 -10.02 -5.43
C LEU A 92 -7.47 -10.66 -6.00
N THR A 93 -7.41 -11.04 -7.28
CA THR A 93 -8.45 -11.79 -7.99
C THR A 93 -8.00 -13.24 -8.23
N SER A 94 -8.89 -14.06 -8.80
CA SER A 94 -8.55 -15.42 -9.23
C SER A 94 -7.49 -15.46 -10.33
N THR A 95 -7.32 -14.38 -11.09
CA THR A 95 -6.36 -14.27 -12.20
C THR A 95 -5.10 -13.46 -11.85
N GLY A 96 -4.96 -12.99 -10.61
CA GLY A 96 -3.84 -12.17 -10.16
C GLY A 96 -4.27 -10.81 -9.62
N CYS A 97 -3.34 -9.86 -9.57
CA CYS A 97 -3.64 -8.51 -9.09
C CYS A 97 -4.48 -7.75 -10.11
N GLU A 98 -5.58 -7.11 -9.68
CA GLU A 98 -6.42 -6.24 -10.51
C GLU A 98 -5.67 -4.97 -10.96
N LEU A 99 -4.70 -4.50 -10.16
CA LEU A 99 -3.90 -3.34 -10.50
C LEU A 99 -2.89 -3.66 -11.59
N ASN A 100 -2.82 -2.78 -12.60
CA ASN A 100 -1.71 -2.77 -13.54
C ASN A 100 -0.40 -2.54 -12.79
N PHE A 101 0.71 -3.04 -13.34
CA PHE A 101 1.99 -3.06 -12.64
C PHE A 101 2.40 -1.70 -12.05
N GLU A 102 2.30 -0.63 -12.84
CA GLU A 102 2.64 0.75 -12.44
C GLU A 102 1.74 1.32 -11.34
N GLN A 103 0.54 0.75 -11.12
CA GLN A 103 -0.40 1.20 -10.10
C GLN A 103 -0.24 0.41 -8.79
N ARG A 104 0.50 -0.69 -8.80
CA ARG A 104 0.76 -1.49 -7.59
C ARG A 104 1.67 -0.69 -6.66
N PRO A 105 1.51 -0.80 -5.32
CA PRO A 105 2.46 -0.21 -4.37
C PRO A 105 3.92 -0.51 -4.71
N GLU A 106 4.85 0.41 -4.45
CA GLU A 106 6.27 0.20 -4.73
C GLU A 106 6.81 -1.08 -4.07
N ALA A 107 6.42 -1.36 -2.82
CA ALA A 107 6.82 -2.60 -2.14
C ALA A 107 6.34 -3.86 -2.88
N CYS A 108 5.25 -3.79 -3.65
CA CYS A 108 4.79 -4.86 -4.53
C CYS A 108 5.59 -4.91 -5.84
N ARG A 109 5.92 -3.76 -6.44
CA ARG A 109 6.70 -3.66 -7.68
C ARG A 109 8.15 -4.11 -7.48
N MET A 110 8.69 -3.98 -6.28
CA MET A 110 10.10 -4.29 -5.97
C MET A 110 10.34 -5.73 -5.50
N LEU A 111 9.31 -6.57 -5.47
CA LEU A 111 9.45 -7.99 -5.13
C LEU A 111 10.26 -8.72 -6.22
N ILE A 112 11.28 -9.49 -5.85
CA ILE A 112 11.90 -10.46 -6.78
C ILE A 112 11.04 -11.73 -6.77
N PRO A 113 10.42 -12.10 -7.90
CA PRO A 113 9.61 -13.31 -7.95
C PRO A 113 10.45 -14.57 -7.70
N ARG A 114 9.96 -15.44 -6.82
CA ARG A 114 10.55 -16.76 -6.56
C ARG A 114 9.58 -17.85 -7.01
N MET A 115 10.10 -18.93 -7.60
CA MET A 115 9.27 -20.06 -7.99
C MET A 115 8.87 -20.85 -6.75
N ASN A 116 7.58 -21.16 -6.59
CA ASN A 116 7.01 -21.96 -5.50
C ASN A 116 7.15 -21.41 -4.06
N GLU A 117 7.81 -20.29 -3.85
CA GLU A 117 7.99 -19.64 -2.54
C GLU A 117 7.38 -18.24 -2.50
N ARG A 118 7.50 -17.54 -1.37
CA ARG A 118 7.20 -16.10 -1.30
C ARG A 118 8.28 -15.31 -2.04
N CYS A 119 7.90 -14.22 -2.68
CA CYS A 119 8.85 -13.33 -3.31
C CYS A 119 9.79 -12.70 -2.28
N ASP A 120 11.01 -12.39 -2.71
CA ASP A 120 12.00 -11.67 -1.91
C ASP A 120 11.64 -10.18 -1.91
N ASN A 121 11.54 -9.57 -0.73
CA ASN A 121 11.15 -8.17 -0.61
C ASN A 121 12.31 -7.19 -0.75
N GLN A 122 13.55 -7.66 -0.90
CA GLN A 122 14.73 -6.80 -1.09
C GLN A 122 14.87 -5.68 -0.03
N GLY A 123 14.38 -5.90 1.19
CA GLY A 123 14.40 -4.89 2.25
C GLY A 123 13.20 -3.94 2.31
N TYR A 124 12.22 -4.05 1.40
CA TYR A 124 10.90 -3.41 1.50
C TYR A 124 10.05 -4.05 2.61
N THR A 125 10.46 -3.78 3.85
CA THR A 125 9.74 -4.16 5.07
C THR A 125 8.72 -3.09 5.45
N ARG A 126 7.77 -3.40 6.34
CA ARG A 126 6.84 -2.39 6.92
C ARG A 126 7.60 -1.19 7.48
N LYS A 127 8.63 -1.45 8.29
CA LYS A 127 9.51 -0.41 8.84
C LYS A 127 10.19 0.44 7.78
N HIS A 128 10.69 -0.17 6.70
CA HIS A 128 11.28 0.59 5.60
C HIS A 128 10.24 1.50 4.93
N VAL A 129 9.08 0.95 4.55
CA VAL A 129 8.01 1.75 3.93
C VAL A 129 7.55 2.87 4.87
N ALA A 130 7.31 2.59 6.15
CA ALA A 130 6.95 3.59 7.15
C ALA A 130 7.98 4.72 7.23
N SER A 131 9.29 4.42 7.26
CA SER A 131 10.34 5.45 7.28
C SER A 131 10.31 6.39 6.06
N ARG A 132 9.78 5.94 4.91
CA ARG A 132 9.63 6.79 3.72
C ARG A 132 8.56 7.87 3.93
N TRP A 133 7.59 7.62 4.81
CA TRP A 133 6.49 8.53 5.13
C TRP A 133 6.79 9.50 6.30
N GLU A 134 7.97 9.45 6.92
CA GLU A 134 8.31 10.27 8.10
C GLU A 134 8.04 11.77 7.92
N ARG A 135 8.28 12.31 6.71
CA ARG A 135 8.09 13.74 6.41
C ARG A 135 6.64 14.14 6.09
N TYR A 136 5.75 13.17 5.95
CA TYR A 136 4.40 13.35 5.42
C TYR A 136 3.32 12.89 6.41
N GLN A 137 3.65 12.79 7.71
CA GLN A 137 2.73 12.31 8.74
C GLN A 137 1.51 13.22 8.90
N GLU A 138 1.73 14.55 8.93
CA GLU A 138 0.64 15.53 9.01
C GLU A 138 -0.27 15.45 7.77
N LEU A 139 0.32 15.27 6.59
CA LEU A 139 -0.42 15.10 5.34
C LEU A 139 -1.35 13.87 5.38
N ILE A 140 -0.84 12.71 5.80
CA ILE A 140 -1.65 11.48 5.91
C ILE A 140 -2.81 11.68 6.88
N LEU A 141 -2.53 12.27 8.06
CA LEU A 141 -3.54 12.47 9.09
C LEU A 141 -4.63 13.46 8.66
N ASN A 142 -4.25 14.55 7.98
CA ASN A 142 -5.23 15.50 7.42
C ASN A 142 -6.12 14.81 6.38
N CYS A 143 -5.54 14.02 5.47
CA CYS A 143 -6.33 13.24 4.51
C CYS A 143 -7.32 12.29 5.21
N ALA A 144 -6.91 11.65 6.30
CA ALA A 144 -7.76 10.75 7.07
C ALA A 144 -8.95 11.49 7.70
N VAL A 145 -8.72 12.67 8.30
CA VAL A 145 -9.77 13.51 8.87
C VAL A 145 -10.79 13.89 7.79
N ASP A 146 -10.33 14.33 6.61
CA ASP A 146 -11.23 14.74 5.53
C ASP A 146 -12.05 13.59 4.93
N VAL A 147 -11.51 12.37 4.96
CA VAL A 147 -12.23 11.15 4.55
C VAL A 147 -13.30 10.80 5.58
N GLU A 148 -12.94 10.76 6.86
CA GLU A 148 -13.87 10.46 7.95
C GLU A 148 -14.99 11.50 8.01
N GLU A 149 -14.68 12.81 8.05
CA GLU A 149 -15.70 13.87 8.09
C GLU A 149 -16.70 13.78 6.93
N PHE A 150 -16.25 13.37 5.75
CA PHE A 150 -17.15 13.13 4.62
C PHE A 150 -18.13 11.98 4.88
N GLU A 151 -17.72 10.89 5.53
CA GLU A 151 -18.61 9.75 5.84
C GLU A 151 -19.67 10.08 6.90
N TRP A 152 -19.42 11.04 7.80
CA TRP A 152 -20.39 11.45 8.82
C TRP A 152 -21.47 12.42 8.30
N PHE A 153 -21.21 13.14 7.21
CA PHE A 153 -22.08 14.23 6.71
C PHE A 153 -22.54 14.11 5.24
N GLY A 154 -22.04 13.12 4.49
CA GLY A 154 -22.41 12.85 3.09
C GLY A 154 -23.46 11.75 2.93
#